data_AF-A0A7N4PH90-F1
#
_entry.id   AF-A0A7N4PH90-F1
#
_cell.length_a   1.000
_cell.length_b   1.000
_cell.length_c   1.000
_cell.angle_alpha   90.00
_cell.angle_beta   90.00
_cell.angle_gamma   90.00
#
_symmetry.space_group_name_H-M   'P 1'
#
loop_
_entity.id
_entity.type
_entity.pdbx_description
1 polymer ?
#
loop_
_entity_poly.entity_id
_entity_poly.type
_entity_poly.pdbx_seq_one_letter_code
_entity_poly.pdbx_strand_id
1 'polypeptide(L)'
;AFLLITFWIWLSNSGPWPGNNQPSVRLADGKGRCSGRVEVFYEGTWGTVCDDHWELKEAGVVCRQLGCGRALSALHGAHFGPGLGKILLDNVQCTGKESHLGQCPHVGWDAHNCGHQEDAGVICSGSLFLFLNFYYSELKH
;
A
#
# COMPACT_ATOMS: atom_id res chain seq x y z
N ALA A 1 11.76 29.42 35.68
CA ALA A 1 11.71 29.73 34.24
C ALA A 1 12.20 28.56 33.35
N PHE A 2 11.84 27.30 33.67
CA PHE A 2 12.18 26.13 32.83
C PHE A 2 10.97 25.23 32.50
N LEU A 3 9.77 25.55 33.01
CA LEU A 3 8.53 24.80 32.74
C LEU A 3 7.62 25.46 31.69
N LEU A 4 8.01 26.62 31.13
CA LEU A 4 7.27 27.25 30.05
C LEU A 4 7.85 26.93 28.67
N ILE A 5 9.14 26.59 28.55
CA ILE A 5 9.76 26.28 27.25
C ILE A 5 9.26 24.93 26.71
N THR A 6 9.02 23.94 27.57
CA THR A 6 8.49 22.63 27.13
C THR A 6 7.02 22.68 26.73
N PHE A 7 6.25 23.64 27.25
CA PHE A 7 4.84 23.82 26.86
C PHE A 7 4.70 24.55 25.51
N TRP A 8 5.62 25.47 25.20
CA TRP A 8 5.67 26.11 23.87
C TRP A 8 6.07 25.13 22.75
N ILE A 9 6.96 24.18 23.02
CA ILE A 9 7.34 23.14 22.02
C ILE A 9 6.16 22.20 21.72
N TRP A 10 5.29 21.93 22.70
CA TRP A 10 4.10 21.08 22.49
C TRP A 10 2.95 21.80 21.78
N LEU A 11 2.83 23.12 21.90
CA LEU A 11 1.81 23.91 21.20
C LEU A 11 2.24 24.37 19.80
N SER A 12 3.51 24.30 19.44
CA SER A 12 4.00 24.56 18.07
C SER A 12 3.99 23.32 17.17
N ASN A 13 3.75 22.12 17.71
CA ASN A 13 3.77 20.86 16.93
C ASN A 13 2.41 20.44 16.35
N SER A 14 1.41 21.32 16.38
CA SER A 14 0.16 21.18 15.62
C SER A 14 0.03 22.25 14.53
N GLY A 15 1.14 22.58 13.86
CA GLY A 15 1.12 23.22 12.54
C GLY A 15 1.04 22.16 11.43
N PRO A 16 0.46 22.45 10.26
CA PRO A 16 0.41 21.50 9.16
C PRO A 16 1.84 21.21 8.72
N TRP A 17 2.30 19.99 8.94
CA TRP A 17 3.56 19.50 8.39
C TRP A 17 3.59 19.84 6.89
N PRO A 18 4.72 20.32 6.33
CA PRO A 18 4.86 20.46 4.90
C PRO A 18 4.45 19.12 4.29
N GLY A 19 3.35 19.14 3.55
CA GLY A 19 2.59 17.95 3.18
C GLY A 19 3.53 16.85 2.75
N ASN A 20 3.48 15.72 3.44
CA ASN A 20 4.18 14.54 3.03
C ASN A 20 3.54 14.11 1.71
N ASN A 21 4.04 14.63 0.58
CA ASN A 21 3.56 14.33 -0.78
C ASN A 21 3.99 12.91 -1.20
N GLN A 22 4.06 12.00 -0.22
CA GLN A 22 4.44 10.62 -0.39
C GLN A 22 3.16 9.83 -0.69
N PRO A 23 3.12 9.11 -1.82
CA PRO A 23 1.94 8.35 -2.19
C PRO A 23 1.65 7.29 -1.12
N SER A 24 0.46 7.40 -0.52
CA SER A 24 -0.03 6.45 0.46
C SER A 24 -0.54 5.20 -0.24
N VAL A 25 -0.43 4.04 0.41
CA VAL A 25 -0.92 2.76 -0.15
C VAL A 25 -1.96 2.17 0.80
N ARG A 26 -2.98 1.51 0.24
CA ARG A 26 -3.92 0.67 0.99
C ARG A 26 -4.20 -0.63 0.22
N LEU A 27 -4.72 -1.62 0.95
CA LEU A 27 -5.18 -2.88 0.37
C LEU A 27 -6.70 -2.96 0.48
N ALA A 28 -7.36 -3.26 -0.65
CA ALA A 28 -8.81 -3.38 -0.74
C ALA A 28 -9.23 -4.83 -1.06
N ASP A 29 -10.45 -5.21 -0.66
CA ASP A 29 -11.13 -6.46 -1.03
C ASP A 29 -10.37 -7.78 -0.72
N GLY A 30 -9.39 -7.71 0.17
CA GLY A 30 -8.73 -8.89 0.74
C GLY A 30 -9.37 -9.35 2.06
N LYS A 31 -8.90 -10.50 2.56
CA LYS A 31 -9.38 -11.12 3.81
C LYS A 31 -8.81 -10.47 5.09
N GLY A 32 -8.20 -9.29 5.00
CA GLY A 32 -7.65 -8.55 6.13
C GLY A 32 -6.69 -7.43 5.73
N ARG A 33 -6.06 -6.75 6.71
CA ARG A 33 -5.19 -5.57 6.45
C ARG A 33 -3.92 -5.84 5.63
N CYS A 34 -3.55 -7.11 5.44
CA CYS A 34 -2.28 -7.52 4.83
C CYS A 34 -2.45 -8.40 3.59
N SER A 35 -3.62 -8.34 2.96
CA SER A 35 -3.86 -8.88 1.62
C SER A 35 -4.93 -8.05 0.92
N GLY A 36 -4.86 -7.95 -0.40
CA GLY A 36 -5.85 -7.22 -1.20
C GLY A 36 -5.30 -6.63 -2.48
N ARG A 37 -6.19 -6.01 -3.27
CA ARG A 37 -5.85 -5.17 -4.41
C ARG A 37 -5.07 -3.95 -3.93
N VAL A 38 -4.01 -3.60 -4.65
CA VAL A 38 -3.17 -2.45 -4.30
C VAL A 38 -3.81 -1.18 -4.84
N GLU A 39 -4.05 -0.22 -3.94
CA GLU A 39 -4.48 1.12 -4.31
C GLU A 39 -3.50 2.15 -3.77
N VAL A 40 -3.19 3.15 -4.58
CA VAL A 40 -2.29 4.26 -4.25
C VAL A 40 -3.05 5.58 -4.23
N PHE A 41 -2.64 6.47 -3.33
CA PHE A 41 -3.17 7.83 -3.24
C PHE A 41 -2.21 8.80 -3.88
N TYR A 42 -2.65 9.49 -4.93
CA TYR A 42 -1.89 10.50 -5.64
C TYR A 42 -2.81 11.67 -6.00
N GLU A 43 -2.33 12.90 -5.80
CA GLU A 43 -3.06 14.15 -6.12
C GLU A 43 -4.53 14.17 -5.68
N GLY A 44 -4.81 13.73 -4.44
CA GLY A 44 -6.16 13.81 -3.87
C GLY A 44 -7.09 12.65 -4.25
N THR A 45 -6.63 11.69 -5.05
CA THR A 45 -7.47 10.59 -5.56
C THR A 45 -6.83 9.23 -5.26
N TRP A 46 -7.66 8.24 -4.95
CA TRP A 46 -7.26 6.84 -4.90
C TRP A 46 -7.41 6.21 -6.28
N GLY A 47 -6.45 5.40 -6.67
CA GLY A 47 -6.50 4.60 -7.89
C GLY A 47 -5.69 3.33 -7.76
N THR A 48 -5.85 2.44 -8.73
CA THR A 48 -5.24 1.10 -8.73
C THR A 48 -3.87 1.09 -9.38
N VAL A 49 -3.21 -0.06 -9.35
CA VAL A 49 -1.91 -0.31 -9.97
C VAL A 49 -2.08 -1.43 -10.99
N CYS A 50 -1.58 -1.25 -12.20
CA CYS A 50 -1.57 -2.29 -13.22
C CYS A 50 -0.57 -3.40 -12.86
N ASP A 51 -0.86 -4.63 -13.28
CA ASP A 51 -0.09 -5.82 -12.99
C ASP A 51 1.05 -6.12 -13.98
N ASP A 52 1.21 -5.30 -15.02
CA ASP A 52 2.35 -5.33 -15.94
C ASP A 52 3.66 -5.10 -15.16
N HIS A 53 4.57 -6.07 -15.27
CA HIS A 53 5.83 -6.16 -14.50
C HIS A 53 5.65 -6.20 -12.96
N TRP A 54 4.45 -6.53 -12.47
CA TRP A 54 4.20 -6.65 -11.05
C TRP A 54 4.80 -7.93 -10.48
N GLU A 55 5.91 -7.83 -9.75
CA GLU A 55 6.61 -8.97 -9.16
C GLU A 55 6.69 -8.89 -7.62
N LEU A 56 7.38 -9.87 -7.03
CA LEU A 56 7.56 -9.96 -5.58
C LEU A 56 8.34 -8.77 -5.00
N LYS A 57 9.12 -8.03 -5.80
CA LYS A 57 9.88 -6.87 -5.31
C LYS A 57 8.94 -5.70 -5.03
N GLU A 58 8.02 -5.43 -5.95
CA GLU A 58 6.99 -4.39 -5.86
C GLU A 58 6.04 -4.71 -4.71
N ALA A 59 5.55 -5.95 -4.67
CA ALA A 59 4.75 -6.45 -3.56
C ALA A 59 5.51 -6.33 -2.22
N GLY A 60 6.82 -6.58 -2.22
CA GLY A 60 7.68 -6.44 -1.06
C GLY A 60 7.74 -5.02 -0.51
N VAL A 61 7.83 -4.02 -1.40
CA VAL A 61 7.76 -2.60 -1.04
C VAL A 61 6.41 -2.28 -0.41
N VAL A 62 5.30 -2.72 -1.00
CA VAL A 62 3.94 -2.52 -0.44
C VAL A 62 3.82 -3.14 0.96
N CYS A 63 4.20 -4.40 1.12
CA CYS A 63 4.11 -5.10 2.39
C CYS A 63 4.96 -4.43 3.49
N ARG A 64 6.15 -3.93 3.13
CA ARG A 64 7.00 -3.18 4.07
C ARG A 64 6.40 -1.81 4.40
N GLN A 65 5.93 -1.08 3.40
CA GLN A 65 5.30 0.24 3.56
C GLN A 65 4.09 0.17 4.51
N LEU A 66 3.33 -0.93 4.49
CA LEU A 66 2.15 -1.17 5.34
C LEU A 66 2.47 -1.83 6.69
N GLY A 67 3.74 -2.12 6.98
CA GLY A 67 4.13 -2.84 8.20
C GLY A 67 3.50 -4.25 8.28
N CYS A 68 3.34 -4.91 7.13
CA CYS A 68 2.76 -6.25 6.98
C CYS A 68 3.81 -7.35 6.81
N GLY A 69 5.10 -7.05 7.03
CA GLY A 69 6.20 -7.99 6.89
C GLY A 69 6.64 -8.16 5.43
N ARG A 70 6.97 -9.39 5.03
CA ARG A 70 7.45 -9.71 3.67
C ARG A 70 6.29 -10.04 2.73
N ALA A 71 6.48 -9.83 1.43
CA ALA A 71 5.57 -10.36 0.43
C ALA A 71 5.61 -11.90 0.40
N LEU A 72 4.44 -12.50 0.30
CA LEU A 72 4.24 -13.93 0.01
C LEU A 72 3.85 -14.12 -1.46
N SER A 73 3.09 -13.19 -2.03
CA SER A 73 2.63 -13.26 -3.42
C SER A 73 2.41 -11.86 -4.00
N ALA A 74 2.79 -11.71 -5.27
CA ALA A 74 2.35 -10.66 -6.17
C ALA A 74 1.27 -11.29 -7.07
N LEU A 75 0.08 -10.70 -7.11
CA LEU A 75 -1.09 -11.25 -7.78
C LEU A 75 -1.49 -10.35 -8.95
N HIS A 76 -1.92 -10.99 -10.03
CA HIS A 76 -2.29 -10.40 -11.31
C HIS A 76 -3.78 -10.70 -11.60
N GLY A 77 -4.30 -10.16 -12.68
CA GLY A 77 -5.61 -10.48 -13.24
C GLY A 77 -6.77 -10.08 -12.33
N ALA A 78 -6.64 -8.96 -11.60
CA ALA A 78 -7.64 -8.49 -10.65
C ALA A 78 -8.10 -9.58 -9.67
N HIS A 79 -7.17 -10.36 -9.11
CA HIS A 79 -7.46 -11.49 -8.22
C HIS A 79 -8.40 -11.15 -7.05
N PHE A 80 -8.31 -9.92 -6.50
CA PHE A 80 -9.20 -9.43 -5.43
C PHE A 80 -10.44 -8.68 -5.96
N GLY A 81 -10.75 -8.86 -7.23
CA GLY A 81 -11.74 -8.09 -7.97
C GLY A 81 -11.16 -6.80 -8.57
N PRO A 82 -11.73 -6.33 -9.69
CA PRO A 82 -11.34 -5.07 -10.30
C PRO A 82 -11.67 -3.91 -9.37
N GLY A 83 -10.80 -2.91 -9.36
CA GLY A 83 -11.08 -1.63 -8.75
C GLY A 83 -11.97 -0.76 -9.63
N LEU A 84 -12.08 0.50 -9.23
CA LEU A 84 -12.86 1.52 -9.91
C LEU A 84 -12.04 2.81 -10.01
N GLY A 85 -12.32 3.60 -11.04
CA GLY A 85 -11.74 4.94 -11.19
C GLY A 85 -10.45 4.92 -12.00
N LYS A 86 -9.40 5.54 -11.46
CA LYS A 86 -8.11 5.70 -12.16
C LYS A 86 -7.19 4.50 -11.91
N ILE A 87 -6.38 4.17 -12.90
CA ILE A 87 -5.19 3.33 -12.73
C ILE A 87 -4.00 4.29 -12.68
N LEU A 88 -3.37 4.42 -11.53
CA LEU A 88 -2.40 5.49 -11.27
C LEU A 88 -0.96 5.09 -11.55
N LEU A 89 -0.67 3.79 -11.53
CA LEU A 89 0.68 3.26 -11.75
C LEU A 89 0.62 2.07 -12.69
N ASP A 90 1.64 1.95 -13.52
CA ASP A 90 1.84 0.88 -14.49
C ASP A 90 3.35 0.64 -14.69
N ASN A 91 3.73 -0.57 -15.09
CA ASN A 91 5.11 -0.97 -15.37
C ASN A 91 6.07 -0.64 -14.22
N VAL A 92 5.60 -0.89 -12.99
CA VAL A 92 6.32 -0.57 -11.75
C VAL A 92 7.47 -1.55 -11.57
N GLN A 93 8.69 -1.04 -11.47
CA GLN A 93 9.91 -1.84 -11.42
C GLN A 93 10.80 -1.41 -10.25
N CYS A 94 10.48 -1.93 -9.07
CA CYS A 94 11.20 -1.68 -7.85
C CYS A 94 12.55 -2.44 -7.80
N THR A 95 13.54 -1.82 -7.17
CA THR A 95 14.75 -2.51 -6.71
C THR A 95 14.48 -3.37 -5.47
N GLY A 96 13.38 -3.11 -4.77
CA GLY A 96 12.97 -3.76 -3.51
C GLY A 96 13.45 -3.01 -2.27
N LYS A 97 14.15 -1.87 -2.43
CA LYS A 97 14.72 -1.05 -1.34
C LYS A 97 13.94 0.24 -1.09
N GLU A 98 13.01 0.57 -1.96
CA GLU A 98 12.18 1.78 -1.90
C GLU A 98 11.32 1.79 -0.64
N SER A 99 11.16 2.95 -0.01
CA SER A 99 10.32 3.04 1.18
C SER A 99 8.84 3.11 0.82
N HIS A 100 8.53 3.62 -0.37
CA HIS A 100 7.17 3.78 -0.88
C HIS A 100 7.06 3.27 -2.31
N LEU A 101 5.91 2.70 -2.66
CA LEU A 101 5.69 2.14 -4.00
C LEU A 101 5.88 3.18 -5.11
N GLY A 102 5.37 4.40 -4.92
CA GLY A 102 5.52 5.48 -5.91
C GLY A 102 6.93 6.07 -6.03
N GLN A 103 7.94 5.51 -5.33
CA GLN A 103 9.36 5.83 -5.56
C GLN A 103 10.03 4.86 -6.54
N CYS A 104 9.38 3.72 -6.83
CA CYS A 104 9.90 2.78 -7.80
C CYS A 104 9.85 3.41 -9.20
N PRO A 105 10.78 3.12 -10.10
CA PRO A 105 10.64 3.41 -11.51
C PRO A 105 9.27 2.92 -12.04
N HIS A 106 8.55 3.80 -12.75
CA HIS A 106 7.30 3.50 -13.43
C HIS A 106 7.16 4.43 -14.65
N VAL A 107 6.21 4.17 -15.56
CA VAL A 107 6.05 4.92 -16.82
C VAL A 107 5.48 6.33 -16.67
N GLY A 108 5.11 6.73 -15.45
CA GLY A 108 4.45 7.99 -15.12
C GLY A 108 3.20 7.78 -14.26
N TRP A 109 2.67 8.86 -13.67
CA TRP A 109 1.40 8.83 -12.94
C TRP A 109 0.23 8.94 -13.91
N ASP A 110 -0.82 8.14 -13.73
CA ASP A 110 -2.01 8.12 -14.61
C ASP A 110 -1.65 7.80 -16.09
N ALA A 111 -0.46 7.26 -16.33
CA ALA A 111 0.04 6.83 -17.63
C ALA A 111 0.07 5.30 -17.65
N HIS A 112 -0.86 4.69 -18.39
CA HIS A 112 -1.00 3.24 -18.50
C HIS A 112 -1.71 2.86 -19.80
N ASN A 113 -1.60 1.60 -20.21
CA ASN A 113 -2.40 0.99 -21.29
C ASN A 113 -3.36 -0.11 -20.77
N CYS A 114 -3.45 -0.28 -19.46
CA CYS A 114 -4.22 -1.35 -18.82
C CYS A 114 -5.70 -1.02 -18.59
N GLY A 115 -6.52 -2.04 -18.35
CA GLY A 115 -7.85 -1.94 -17.75
C GLY A 115 -7.91 -2.57 -16.34
N HIS A 116 -9.01 -2.37 -15.61
CA HIS A 116 -9.15 -2.87 -14.24
C HIS A 116 -9.15 -4.40 -14.09
N GLN A 117 -9.20 -5.16 -15.19
CA GLN A 117 -8.97 -6.61 -15.15
C GLN A 117 -7.49 -6.97 -14.92
N GLU A 118 -6.61 -5.99 -15.00
CA GLU A 118 -5.16 -6.09 -14.79
C GLU A 118 -4.76 -5.40 -13.47
N ASP A 119 -5.70 -5.20 -12.53
CA ASP A 119 -5.37 -4.59 -11.25
C ASP A 119 -4.53 -5.54 -10.38
N ALA A 120 -3.38 -5.05 -9.94
CA ALA A 120 -2.43 -5.77 -9.14
C ALA A 120 -2.88 -5.96 -7.68
N GLY A 121 -2.52 -7.12 -7.12
CA GLY A 121 -2.78 -7.47 -5.73
C GLY A 121 -1.53 -7.97 -5.00
N VAL A 122 -1.62 -8.03 -3.67
CA VAL A 122 -0.57 -8.60 -2.82
C VAL A 122 -1.13 -9.47 -1.72
N ILE A 123 -0.32 -10.45 -1.31
CA ILE A 123 -0.47 -11.15 -0.03
C ILE A 123 0.83 -11.00 0.75
N CYS A 124 0.76 -10.45 1.96
CA CYS A 124 1.91 -10.27 2.85
C CYS A 124 1.92 -11.30 3.98
N SER A 125 3.07 -11.54 4.62
CA SER A 125 3.20 -12.47 5.74
C SER A 125 2.36 -12.09 6.96
N GLY A 126 2.08 -10.80 7.13
CA GLY A 126 1.17 -10.27 8.15
C GLY A 126 -0.26 -10.81 8.04
N SER A 127 -0.66 -11.34 6.88
CA SER A 127 -1.96 -12.01 6.72
C SER A 127 -2.07 -13.29 7.55
N LEU A 128 -0.97 -14.04 7.73
CA LEU A 128 -0.97 -15.29 8.49
C LEU A 128 -1.26 -15.08 9.97
N PHE A 129 -0.80 -13.97 10.55
CA PHE A 129 -1.14 -13.61 11.93
C PHE A 129 -2.63 -13.36 12.11
N LEU A 130 -3.31 -12.82 11.09
CA LEU A 130 -4.77 -12.64 11.14
C LEU A 130 -5.51 -13.96 10.96
N PHE A 131 -5.07 -14.82 10.04
CA PHE A 131 -5.66 -16.15 9.86
C PHE A 131 -5.53 -17.01 11.12
N LEU A 132 -4.38 -16.99 11.81
CA LEU A 132 -4.22 -17.70 13.08
C LEU A 132 -5.11 -17.12 14.19
N ASN A 133 -5.22 -15.79 14.28
CA ASN A 133 -6.13 -15.16 15.26
C ASN A 133 -7.60 -15.47 14.97
N PHE A 134 -8.01 -15.46 13.70
CA PHE A 134 -9.37 -15.82 13.28
C PHE A 134 -9.67 -17.30 13.60
N TYR A 135 -8.78 -18.20 13.22
CA TYR A 135 -8.88 -19.63 13.54
C TYR A 135 -8.93 -19.89 15.06
N TYR A 136 -8.09 -19.21 15.85
CA TYR A 136 -8.15 -19.30 17.31
C TYR A 136 -9.42 -18.70 17.92
N SER A 137 -10.03 -17.69 17.28
CA SER A 137 -11.29 -17.10 17.73
C SER A 137 -12.50 -18.00 17.44
N GLU A 138 -12.49 -18.76 16.34
CA GLU A 138 -13.56 -19.72 16.01
C GLU A 138 -13.48 -21.01 16.84
N LEU A 139 -12.28 -21.48 17.22
CA LEU A 139 -12.12 -22.67 18.08
C LEU A 139 -12.48 -22.46 19.55
N LYS A 140 -12.75 -21.22 19.98
CA LYS A 140 -13.20 -20.91 21.35
C LYS A 140 -14.73 -20.86 21.49
N HIS A 141 -15.48 -21.27 20.48
CA HIS A 141 -16.92 -21.45 20.54
C HIS A 141 -17.33 -22.91 20.31
#